data_AF-X1TVY9-F1
#
_entry.id   AF-X1TVY9-F1
#
_cell.length_a   1.000
_cell.length_b   1.000
_cell.length_c   1.000
_cell.angle_alpha   90.00
_cell.angle_beta   90.00
_cell.angle_gamma   90.00
#
_symmetry.space_group_name_H-M   'P 1'
#
loop_
_entity.id
_entity.type
_entity.pdbx_description
1 polymer ?
#
loop_
_entity_poly.entity_id
_entity_poly.type
_entity_poly.pdbx_seq_one_letter_code
_entity_poly.pdbx_strand_id
1 'polypeptide(L)'
;MPSQKVHMELSKERTGQTFEELHAWIDEPQKFIGFNHRIERHSYYEDYKKYIEKKWGEKGVVEWLFHIAIDNIETAHKFAKKAYLKAYEEIVFEFDGEELGKCHFTKKFKSAENRTCSYLKKK
;
A
#
# COMPACT_ATOMS: atom_id res chain seq x y z
N MET A 1 -1.17 2.39 -5.82
CA MET A 1 -0.41 2.58 -4.60
C MET A 1 -1.32 3.28 -3.59
N PRO A 2 -1.37 2.84 -2.33
CA PRO A 2 -2.04 3.55 -1.25
C PRO A 2 -1.54 4.99 -1.11
N SER A 3 -2.28 5.82 -0.38
CA SER A 3 -1.80 7.16 -0.08
C SER A 3 -0.69 7.11 0.96
N GLN A 4 0.18 8.12 0.96
CA GLN A 4 1.21 8.32 1.98
C GLN A 4 0.64 8.23 3.41
N LYS A 5 -0.59 8.74 3.62
CA LYS A 5 -1.31 8.63 4.90
C LYS A 5 -1.52 7.18 5.35
N VAL A 6 -1.91 6.29 4.43
CA VAL A 6 -2.10 4.87 4.76
C VAL A 6 -0.77 4.23 5.15
N HIS A 7 0.31 4.53 4.41
CA HIS A 7 1.65 4.05 4.76
C HIS A 7 2.08 4.52 6.15
N MET A 8 1.90 5.80 6.47
CA MET A 8 2.22 6.34 7.79
C MET A 8 1.42 5.70 8.93
N GLU A 9 0.13 5.42 8.71
CA GLU A 9 -0.72 4.77 9.70
C GLU A 9 -0.24 3.34 9.99
N LEU A 10 0.10 2.58 8.94
CA LEU A 10 0.64 1.21 9.06
C LEU A 10 2.01 1.20 9.76
N SER A 11 2.90 2.12 9.41
CA SER A 11 4.20 2.26 10.07
C SER A 11 4.04 2.58 11.55
N LYS A 12 3.10 3.48 11.89
CA LYS A 12 2.82 3.87 13.28
C LYS A 12 2.25 2.72 14.09
N GLU A 13 1.39 1.90 13.50
CA GLU A 13 0.84 0.70 14.16
C GLU A 13 1.92 -0.31 14.52
N ARG A 14 2.86 -0.59 13.60
CA ARG A 14 3.95 -1.54 13.84
C ARG A 14 5.02 -1.03 14.80
N THR A 15 5.37 0.25 14.68
CA THR A 15 6.64 0.77 15.25
C THR A 15 6.45 1.90 16.26
N GLY A 16 5.25 2.46 16.36
CA GLY A 16 4.96 3.70 17.09
C GLY A 16 5.35 4.99 16.36
N GLN A 17 5.96 4.91 15.17
CA GLN A 17 6.45 6.05 14.39
C GLN A 17 5.83 6.08 12.99
N THR A 18 5.53 7.28 12.48
CA THR A 18 4.88 7.44 11.17
C THR A 18 5.85 7.36 10.00
N PHE A 19 7.16 7.58 10.22
CA PHE A 19 8.16 7.65 9.15
C PHE A 19 7.78 8.62 8.01
N GLU A 20 7.14 9.74 8.36
CA GLU A 20 6.62 10.73 7.40
C GLU A 20 7.68 11.20 6.38
N GLU A 21 8.87 11.59 6.87
CA GLU A 21 9.98 12.01 6.00
C GLU A 21 10.46 10.91 5.05
N LEU A 22 10.45 9.65 5.51
CA LEU A 22 10.84 8.52 4.68
C LEU A 22 9.80 8.31 3.58
N HIS A 23 8.51 8.28 3.91
CA HIS A 23 7.47 8.13 2.91
C HIS A 23 7.44 9.29 1.91
N ALA A 24 7.68 10.53 2.37
CA ALA A 24 7.83 11.68 1.48
C ALA A 24 9.06 11.52 0.56
N TRP A 25 10.17 11.03 1.12
CA TRP A 25 11.36 10.71 0.33
C TRP A 25 11.06 9.61 -0.69
N ILE A 26 10.18 8.65 -0.44
CA ILE A 26 9.86 7.61 -1.44
C ILE A 26 8.93 8.14 -2.54
N ASP A 27 7.84 8.80 -2.16
CA ASP A 27 6.70 9.14 -3.05
C ASP A 27 6.80 10.51 -3.73
N GLU A 28 7.50 11.48 -3.12
CA GLU A 28 7.61 12.84 -3.63
C GLU A 28 8.98 13.27 -4.20
N PRO A 29 9.79 12.42 -4.88
CA PRO A 29 11.09 12.84 -5.44
C PRO A 29 10.95 13.63 -6.74
N GLN A 30 9.73 13.96 -7.17
CA GLN A 30 9.45 14.49 -8.51
C GLN A 30 10.26 15.76 -8.82
N LYS A 31 10.54 16.57 -7.79
CA LYS A 31 11.38 17.77 -7.88
C LYS A 31 12.86 17.48 -8.13
N PHE A 32 13.33 16.27 -7.84
CA PHE A 32 14.76 15.89 -7.85
C PHE A 32 15.11 14.81 -8.88
N ILE A 33 14.19 13.87 -9.15
CA ILE A 33 14.46 12.65 -9.96
C ILE A 33 13.46 12.54 -11.14
N GLY A 34 12.54 13.49 -11.28
CA GLY A 34 11.58 13.52 -12.39
C GLY A 34 10.64 12.32 -12.43
N PHE A 35 10.19 11.94 -13.62
CA PHE A 35 9.14 10.93 -13.80
C PHE A 35 9.54 9.51 -13.36
N ASN A 36 10.85 9.20 -13.34
CA ASN A 36 11.39 7.87 -12.98
C ASN A 36 11.48 7.62 -11.47
N HIS A 37 11.11 8.59 -10.64
CA HIS A 37 11.23 8.48 -9.18
C HIS A 37 10.62 7.20 -8.58
N ARG A 38 9.54 6.71 -9.18
CA ARG A 38 8.88 5.45 -8.81
C ARG A 38 9.76 4.24 -9.06
N ILE A 39 10.48 4.19 -10.17
CA ILE A 39 11.38 3.07 -10.49
C ILE A 39 12.58 3.11 -9.54
N GLU A 40 13.15 4.29 -9.33
CA GLU A 40 14.35 4.47 -8.50
C GLU A 40 14.05 4.13 -7.03
N ARG A 41 13.14 4.85 -6.36
CA ARG A 41 12.96 4.71 -4.91
C ARG A 41 12.01 3.59 -4.48
N HIS A 42 11.31 2.94 -5.42
CA HIS A 42 10.50 1.75 -5.14
C HIS A 42 11.15 0.44 -5.58
N SER A 43 12.46 0.45 -5.84
CA SER A 43 13.24 -0.76 -6.09
C SER A 43 14.32 -0.90 -5.02
N TYR A 44 14.64 -2.15 -4.65
CA TYR A 44 15.72 -2.40 -3.71
C TYR A 44 17.08 -2.11 -4.36
N TYR A 45 17.78 -1.12 -3.82
CA TYR A 45 19.17 -0.82 -4.12
C TYR A 45 19.97 -0.75 -2.82
N GLU A 46 21.15 -1.39 -2.79
CA GLU A 46 21.99 -1.44 -1.58
C GLU A 46 22.42 -0.04 -1.11
N ASP A 47 22.62 0.90 -2.04
CA ASP A 47 22.99 2.28 -1.69
C ASP A 47 21.84 3.04 -1.04
N TYR A 48 20.59 2.76 -1.42
CA TYR A 48 19.41 3.32 -0.75
C TYR A 48 19.19 2.71 0.61
N LYS A 49 19.40 1.40 0.78
CA LYS A 49 19.43 0.77 2.09
C LYS A 49 20.42 1.49 3.02
N LYS A 50 21.68 1.67 2.61
CA LYS A 50 22.70 2.37 3.40
C LYS A 50 22.31 3.81 3.73
N TYR A 51 21.75 4.54 2.75
CA TYR A 51 21.27 5.90 2.96
C TYR A 51 20.14 5.97 3.99
N ILE A 52 19.15 5.08 3.85
CA ILE A 52 17.98 5.02 4.72
C ILE A 52 18.38 4.59 6.13
N GLU A 53 19.22 3.57 6.25
CA GLU A 53 19.75 3.10 7.53
C GLU A 53 20.49 4.21 8.26
N LYS A 54 21.32 4.99 7.56
CA LYS A 54 22.01 6.14 8.16
C LYS A 54 21.06 7.22 8.68
N LYS A 55 19.90 7.43 8.05
CA LYS A 55 18.98 8.53 8.38
C LYS A 55 17.83 8.13 9.31
N TRP A 56 17.31 6.91 9.18
CA TRP A 56 16.12 6.42 9.91
C TRP A 56 16.38 5.10 10.66
N GLY A 57 17.62 4.61 10.65
CA GLY A 57 18.00 3.34 11.29
C GLY A 57 17.45 2.11 10.58
N GLU A 58 17.69 0.94 11.17
CA GLU A 58 17.21 -0.34 10.66
C GLU A 58 15.69 -0.37 10.49
N LYS A 59 14.94 0.26 11.40
CA LYS A 59 13.48 0.38 11.30
C LYS A 59 13.07 1.12 10.03
N GLY A 60 13.78 2.18 9.64
CA GLY A 60 13.50 2.88 8.38
C GLY A 60 13.73 2.00 7.16
N VAL A 61 14.74 1.12 7.18
CA VAL A 61 14.97 0.16 6.08
C VAL A 61 13.79 -0.81 5.96
N VAL A 62 13.32 -1.34 7.08
CA VAL A 62 12.15 -2.23 7.12
C VAL A 62 10.90 -1.52 6.59
N GLU A 63 10.64 -0.29 7.04
CA GLU A 63 9.46 0.47 6.60
C GLU A 63 9.52 0.89 5.13
N TRP A 64 10.71 1.13 4.59
CA TRP A 64 10.90 1.32 3.14
C TRP A 64 10.54 0.07 2.34
N LEU A 65 10.95 -1.12 2.80
CA LEU A 65 10.60 -2.37 2.14
C LEU A 65 9.10 -2.68 2.23
N PHE A 66 8.47 -2.44 3.38
CA PHE A 66 7.02 -2.59 3.53
C PHE A 66 6.26 -1.65 2.61
N HIS A 67 6.71 -0.40 2.49
CA HIS A 67 6.11 0.57 1.56
C HIS A 67 6.10 0.02 0.13
N ILE A 68 7.24 -0.49 -0.37
CA ILE A 68 7.36 -1.09 -1.70
C ILE A 68 6.44 -2.31 -1.86
N ALA A 69 6.43 -3.21 -0.86
CA ALA A 69 5.63 -4.42 -0.91
C ALA A 69 4.13 -4.09 -1.01
N ILE A 70 3.62 -3.22 -0.13
CA ILE A 70 2.22 -2.81 -0.06
C ILE A 70 1.78 -2.14 -1.38
N ASP A 71 2.64 -1.30 -1.95
CA ASP A 71 2.41 -0.65 -3.24
C ASP A 71 2.23 -1.65 -4.39
N ASN A 72 3.07 -2.68 -4.42
CA ASN A 72 3.01 -3.74 -5.41
C ASN A 72 1.79 -4.65 -5.20
N ILE A 73 1.45 -4.98 -3.96
CA ILE A 73 0.27 -5.79 -3.62
C ILE A 73 -1.02 -5.09 -4.08
N GLU A 74 -1.18 -3.79 -3.79
CA GLU A 74 -2.37 -3.05 -4.21
C GLU A 74 -2.45 -2.93 -5.74
N THR A 75 -1.29 -2.76 -6.41
CA THR A 75 -1.20 -2.70 -7.87
C THR A 75 -1.55 -4.06 -8.50
N ALA A 76 -1.02 -5.16 -7.96
CA ALA A 76 -1.34 -6.52 -8.39
C ALA A 76 -2.83 -6.81 -8.22
N HIS A 77 -3.43 -6.40 -7.09
CA HIS A 77 -4.87 -6.55 -6.88
C HIS A 77 -5.71 -5.75 -7.90
N LYS A 78 -5.30 -4.51 -8.24
CA LYS A 78 -5.94 -3.71 -9.30
C LYS A 78 -5.86 -4.38 -10.67
N PHE A 79 -4.73 -4.99 -11.00
CA PHE A 79 -4.55 -5.70 -12.27
C PHE A 79 -5.33 -7.01 -12.29
N ALA A 80 -5.35 -7.76 -11.18
CA ALA A 80 -6.15 -8.97 -11.02
C ALA A 80 -7.64 -8.69 -11.26
N LYS A 81 -8.18 -7.57 -10.77
CA LYS A 81 -9.57 -7.14 -11.04
C LYS A 81 -9.88 -6.91 -12.52
N LYS A 82 -8.87 -6.55 -13.32
CA LYS A 82 -9.03 -6.31 -14.76
C LYS A 82 -8.82 -7.59 -15.58
N ALA A 83 -7.86 -8.42 -15.17
CA ALA A 83 -7.47 -9.63 -15.89
C ALA A 83 -8.35 -10.85 -15.56
N TYR A 84 -8.92 -10.92 -14.35
CA TYR A 84 -9.65 -12.08 -13.87
C TYR A 84 -11.10 -11.73 -13.49
N LEU A 85 -12.01 -12.70 -13.63
CA LEU A 85 -13.43 -12.59 -13.25
C LEU A 85 -13.63 -12.33 -11.74
N LYS A 86 -12.68 -12.77 -10.91
CA LYS A 86 -12.66 -12.54 -9.46
C LYS A 86 -11.23 -12.22 -9.03
N ALA A 87 -11.03 -11.10 -8.34
CA ALA A 87 -9.80 -10.80 -7.64
C ALA A 87 -9.90 -11.25 -6.17
N TYR A 88 -8.76 -11.41 -5.52
CA TYR A 88 -8.71 -11.69 -4.08
C TYR A 88 -9.42 -10.61 -3.28
N GLU A 89 -10.33 -10.99 -2.39
CA GLU A 89 -11.02 -10.08 -1.47
C GLU A 89 -10.14 -9.74 -0.24
N GLU A 90 -9.19 -10.63 0.05
CA GLU A 90 -8.26 -10.54 1.16
C GLU A 90 -6.91 -11.12 0.73
N ILE A 91 -5.83 -10.50 1.18
CA ILE A 91 -4.48 -11.04 1.06
C ILE A 91 -3.88 -11.03 2.47
N VAL A 92 -3.51 -12.22 2.98
CA VAL A 92 -2.89 -12.42 4.29
C VAL A 92 -1.42 -12.78 4.08
N PHE A 93 -0.53 -12.18 4.87
CA PHE A 93 0.89 -12.47 4.88
C PHE A 93 1.25 -13.21 6.16
N GLU A 94 1.57 -14.49 6.03
CA GLU A 94 2.02 -15.34 7.14
C GLU A 94 3.48 -15.70 6.94
N PHE A 95 4.29 -15.58 8.00
CA PHE A 95 5.67 -16.07 8.04
C PHE A 95 5.81 -16.96 9.27
N ASP A 96 6.34 -18.18 9.08
CA ASP A 96 6.53 -19.17 10.14
C ASP A 96 5.29 -19.46 11.01
N GLY A 97 4.09 -19.31 10.41
CA GLY A 97 2.81 -19.52 11.08
C GLY A 97 2.31 -18.32 11.91
N GLU A 98 3.02 -17.20 11.89
CA GLU A 98 2.59 -15.93 12.49
C GLU A 98 2.04 -14.99 11.41
N GLU A 99 0.84 -14.45 11.63
CA GLU A 99 0.25 -13.40 10.79
C GLU A 99 1.04 -12.10 10.99
N LEU A 100 1.84 -11.70 9.99
CA LEU A 100 2.55 -10.41 10.01
C LEU A 100 1.63 -9.25 9.65
N GLY A 101 0.56 -9.54 8.91
CA GLY A 101 -0.46 -8.57 8.58
C GLY A 101 -1.43 -9.08 7.52
N LYS A 102 -2.53 -8.34 7.39
CA LYS A 102 -3.60 -8.62 6.44
C LYS A 102 -4.00 -7.36 5.69
N CYS A 103 -4.27 -7.51 4.40
CA CYS A 103 -4.84 -6.48 3.55
C CYS A 103 -6.25 -6.90 3.13
N HIS A 104 -7.26 -6.25 3.70
CA HIS A 104 -8.65 -6.44 3.28
C HIS A 104 -8.99 -5.48 2.12
N PHE A 105 -9.37 -6.05 0.97
CA PHE A 105 -9.82 -5.27 -0.18
C PHE A 105 -11.34 -5.18 -0.19
N THR A 106 -11.88 -4.24 0.60
CA THR A 106 -13.33 -4.00 0.60
C THR A 106 -13.78 -3.44 -0.74
N LYS A 107 -14.62 -4.21 -1.44
CA LYS A 107 -15.30 -3.76 -2.67
C LYS A 107 -16.35 -2.72 -2.30
N LYS A 108 -15.97 -1.44 -2.30
CA LYS A 108 -16.97 -0.35 -2.32
C LYS A 108 -17.65 -0.39 -3.68
N PHE A 109 -18.79 -1.06 -3.77
CA PHE A 109 -19.70 -0.84 -4.88
C PHE A 109 -20.01 0.67 -4.88
N LYS A 110 -19.70 1.38 -5.97
CA LYS A 110 -20.40 2.64 -6.22
C LYS A 110 -21.87 2.26 -6.24
N SER A 111 -22.63 2.65 -5.22
CA SER A 111 -24.08 2.58 -5.32
C SER A 111 -24.43 3.30 -6.61
N ALA A 112 -25.00 2.57 -7.56
CA ALA A 112 -25.66 3.20 -8.69
C ALA A 112 -26.56 4.28 -8.10
N GLU A 113 -26.41 5.47 -8.65
CA GLU A 113 -27.25 6.63 -8.41
C GLU A 113 -28.69 6.24 -8.12
N ASN A 114 -29.31 6.92 -7.16
CA ASN A 114 -30.72 7.28 -7.15
C ASN A 114 -31.57 6.51 -8.18
N ARG A 115 -31.92 5.27 -7.85
CA ARG A 115 -33.06 4.59 -8.45
C ARG A 115 -34.01 4.26 -7.33
N THR A 116 -34.88 5.21 -7.05
CA THR A 116 -36.22 4.93 -6.54
C THR A 116 -36.82 3.81 -7.40
N CYS A 117 -36.90 2.60 -6.83
CA CYS A 117 -37.77 1.57 -7.35
C CYS A 117 -38.63 1.08 -6.20
N SER A 118 -39.84 1.62 -6.18
CA SER A 118 -40.89 1.40 -5.22
C SER A 118 -41.64 0.10 -5.50
N TYR A 119 -41.97 -0.64 -4.44
CA TYR A 119 -42.92 -1.77 -4.32
C TYR A 119 -42.48 -3.10 -4.99
N LEU A 120 -42.68 -4.29 -4.40
CA LEU A 120 -43.86 -4.78 -3.67
C LEU A 120 -43.48 -5.81 -2.58
N LYS A 121 -44.00 -5.64 -1.36
CA LYS A 121 -44.29 -6.77 -0.47
C LYS A 121 -45.60 -7.41 -0.94
N LYS A 122 -45.58 -8.69 -1.29
CA LYS A 122 -46.80 -9.52 -1.40
C LYS A 122 -47.20 -9.97 0.00
N LYS A 123 -48.38 -9.58 0.45
CA LYS A 123 -49.49 -10.45 0.87
C LYS A 123 -50.75 -9.60 1.02
#